data_AF-A0A803N6H7-F1
#
_entry.id   AF-A0A803N6H7-F1
#
_cell.length_a   1.000
_cell.length_b   1.000
_cell.length_c   1.000
_cell.angle_alpha   90.00
_cell.angle_beta   90.00
_cell.angle_gamma   90.00
#
_symmetry.space_group_name_H-M   'P 1'
#
loop_
_entity.id
_entity.type
_entity.pdbx_description
1 polymer ?
#
loop_
_entity_poly.entity_id
_entity_poly.type
_entity_poly.pdbx_seq_one_letter_code
_entity_poly.pdbx_strand_id
1 'polypeptide(L)'
;MKSPTFSVDQAAVNDYNFTADNRLNATFTVVVRSHNRDSKYKIDYNVVVVSVYHNGYTLAYDTLGPYSQLHGDDILFTAQPKARNVMISDPGLARDIRNETQAGRFELEVRVRAAVRYEVKRWKHKNYTLRIICIPVLIGLSSGKSSQSTKCDVDRY
;
A
#
# COMPACT_ATOMS: atom_id res chain seq x y z
N MET A 1 15.09 -19.19 1.95
CA MET A 1 14.51 -17.95 1.39
C MET A 1 13.16 -17.72 2.04
N LYS A 2 13.14 -16.88 3.06
CA LYS A 2 11.91 -16.46 3.76
C LYS A 2 11.36 -15.21 3.09
N SER A 3 10.04 -15.11 2.99
CA SER A 3 9.40 -13.87 2.57
C SER A 3 9.57 -12.79 3.65
N PRO A 4 9.79 -11.52 3.27
CA PRO A 4 9.73 -10.41 4.20
C PRO A 4 8.36 -10.32 4.87
N THR A 5 8.33 -9.68 6.03
CA THR A 5 7.08 -9.22 6.65
C THR A 5 6.85 -7.77 6.30
N PHE A 6 5.59 -7.39 6.15
CA PHE A 6 5.21 -6.03 5.79
C PHE A 6 4.20 -5.45 6.78
N SER A 7 4.26 -4.12 6.95
CA SER A 7 3.25 -3.33 7.64
C SER A 7 3.04 -1.99 6.96
N VAL A 8 1.83 -1.45 7.06
CA VAL A 8 1.61 -0.02 6.87
C VAL A 8 1.87 0.63 8.22
N ASP A 9 2.95 1.40 8.33
CA ASP A 9 3.30 2.11 9.55
C ASP A 9 2.50 3.38 9.69
N GLN A 10 2.29 4.06 8.56
CA GLN A 10 1.56 5.32 8.47
C GLN A 10 0.78 5.38 7.16
N ALA A 11 -0.45 5.87 7.23
CA ALA A 11 -1.20 6.30 6.08
C ALA A 11 -1.79 7.68 6.35
N ALA A 12 -1.92 8.50 5.31
CA ALA A 12 -2.50 9.83 5.40
C ALA A 12 -3.23 10.15 4.11
N VAL A 13 -4.19 11.07 4.21
CA VAL A 13 -4.91 11.61 3.06
C VAL A 13 -4.96 13.11 3.14
N ASN A 14 -4.58 13.76 2.05
CA ASN A 14 -4.65 15.20 1.86
C ASN A 14 -5.50 15.51 0.62
N ASP A 15 -6.00 16.74 0.55
CA ASP A 15 -6.81 17.23 -0.57
C ASP A 15 -8.02 16.33 -0.88
N TYR A 16 -8.56 15.69 0.16
CA TYR A 16 -9.70 14.79 0.02
C TYR A 16 -10.95 15.57 -0.39
N ASN A 17 -11.53 15.21 -1.52
CA ASN A 17 -12.79 15.75 -1.99
C ASN A 17 -13.57 14.67 -2.75
N PHE A 18 -14.75 14.33 -2.24
CA PHE A 18 -15.70 13.44 -2.89
C PHE A 18 -16.94 14.23 -3.33
N THR A 19 -17.08 14.43 -4.64
CA THR A 19 -18.07 15.35 -5.22
C THR A 19 -19.47 14.74 -5.28
N ALA A 20 -20.49 15.57 -5.56
CA ALA A 20 -21.88 15.13 -5.70
C ALA A 20 -22.10 14.13 -6.86
N ASP A 21 -21.28 14.21 -7.91
CA ASP A 21 -21.28 13.30 -9.06
C ASP A 21 -20.37 12.07 -8.86
N ASN A 22 -20.06 11.73 -7.60
CA ASN A 22 -19.31 10.55 -7.20
C ASN A 22 -17.86 10.52 -7.72
N ARG A 23 -17.18 11.67 -7.77
CA ARG A 23 -15.79 11.76 -8.21
C ARG A 23 -14.86 12.04 -7.03
N LEU A 24 -13.82 11.24 -6.91
CA LEU A 24 -12.81 11.37 -5.86
C LEU A 24 -11.57 12.10 -6.37
N ASN A 25 -11.16 13.14 -5.64
CA ASN A 25 -9.83 13.69 -5.67
C ASN A 25 -9.21 13.50 -4.28
N ALA A 26 -7.99 12.97 -4.24
CA ALA A 26 -7.25 12.78 -2.99
C ALA A 26 -5.77 12.50 -3.29
N THR A 27 -4.91 12.98 -2.40
CA THR A 27 -3.50 12.59 -2.35
C THR A 27 -3.29 11.71 -1.14
N PHE A 28 -3.04 10.42 -1.36
CA PHE A 28 -2.69 9.49 -0.29
C PHE A 28 -1.18 9.57 -0.03
N THR A 29 -0.77 9.38 1.21
CA THR A 29 0.62 9.08 1.58
C THR A 29 0.60 7.78 2.36
N VAL A 30 1.35 6.79 1.90
CA VAL A 30 1.40 5.45 2.52
C VAL A 30 2.85 5.08 2.77
N VAL A 31 3.19 4.79 4.03
CA VAL A 31 4.51 4.32 4.44
C VAL A 31 4.41 2.84 4.74
N VAL A 32 4.92 2.02 3.82
CA VAL A 32 4.96 0.56 3.96
C VAL A 32 6.35 0.16 4.45
N ARG A 33 6.44 -0.46 5.62
CA ARG A 33 7.67 -1.09 6.10
C ARG A 33 7.77 -2.50 5.55
N SER A 34 8.94 -2.87 5.07
CA SER A 34 9.34 -4.25 4.82
C SER A 34 10.45 -4.63 5.78
N HIS A 35 10.38 -5.82 6.38
CA HIS A 35 11.43 -6.37 7.23
C HIS A 35 11.92 -7.72 6.67
N ASN A 36 13.22 -7.81 6.35
CA ASN A 36 13.82 -9.03 5.82
C ASN A 36 14.21 -9.99 6.94
N ARG A 37 13.34 -10.95 7.22
CA ARG A 37 13.58 -11.99 8.24
C ARG A 37 14.54 -13.09 7.80
N ASP A 38 15.04 -13.06 6.57
CA ASP A 38 16.02 -14.03 6.09
C ASP A 38 17.43 -13.59 6.50
N SER A 39 18.15 -14.48 7.19
CA SER A 39 19.51 -14.20 7.66
C SER A 39 20.60 -14.44 6.60
N LYS A 40 20.22 -14.94 5.42
CA LYS A 40 21.16 -15.35 4.36
C LYS A 40 20.98 -14.55 3.08
N TYR A 41 19.75 -14.21 2.73
CA TYR A 41 19.43 -13.62 1.44
C TYR A 41 19.22 -12.10 1.55
N LYS A 42 19.90 -11.34 0.69
CA LYS A 42 19.53 -9.96 0.35
C LYS A 42 18.33 -10.00 -0.61
N ILE A 43 17.47 -9.00 -0.54
CA ILE A 43 16.29 -8.87 -1.39
C ILE A 43 16.40 -7.57 -2.17
N ASP A 44 16.49 -7.67 -3.49
CA ASP A 44 16.37 -6.52 -4.38
C ASP A 44 14.94 -6.42 -4.89
N TYR A 45 14.37 -5.23 -4.79
CA TYR A 45 13.05 -4.88 -5.29
C TYR A 45 13.23 -4.10 -6.59
N ASN A 46 12.95 -4.75 -7.71
CA ASN A 46 13.09 -4.11 -9.02
C ASN A 46 12.02 -3.04 -9.23
N VAL A 47 10.78 -3.35 -8.82
CA VAL A 47 9.64 -2.44 -8.85
C VAL A 47 8.72 -2.74 -7.68
N VAL A 48 8.18 -1.69 -7.07
CA VAL A 48 7.20 -1.76 -5.99
C VAL A 48 6.02 -0.88 -6.39
N VAL A 49 4.87 -1.48 -6.66
CA VAL A 49 3.63 -0.75 -6.95
C VAL A 49 2.77 -0.75 -5.70
N VAL A 50 2.53 0.44 -5.13
CA VAL A 50 1.65 0.62 -3.96
C VAL A 50 0.33 1.19 -4.46
N SER A 51 -0.74 0.45 -4.25
CA SER A 51 -2.08 0.78 -4.71
C SER A 51 -3.04 0.92 -3.53
N VAL A 52 -3.88 1.94 -3.58
CA VAL A 52 -4.93 2.20 -2.61
C VAL A 52 -6.26 1.78 -3.22
N TYR A 53 -7.03 1.00 -2.46
CA TYR A 53 -8.34 0.51 -2.82
C TYR A 53 -9.36 0.87 -1.73
N HIS A 54 -10.63 0.88 -2.12
CA HIS A 54 -11.78 0.90 -1.21
C HIS A 54 -12.75 -0.20 -1.65
N ASN A 55 -13.08 -1.15 -0.76
CA ASN A 55 -13.92 -2.31 -1.05
C ASN A 55 -13.58 -3.00 -2.39
N GLY A 56 -12.29 -3.29 -2.62
CA GLY A 56 -11.80 -3.89 -3.86
C GLY A 56 -11.75 -2.99 -5.11
N TYR A 57 -12.25 -1.76 -5.06
CA TYR A 57 -12.17 -0.77 -6.14
C TYR A 57 -10.87 0.03 -6.06
N THR A 58 -10.12 0.15 -7.17
CA THR A 58 -8.83 0.86 -7.17
C THR A 58 -9.06 2.37 -7.19
N LEU A 59 -8.54 3.09 -6.19
CA LEU A 59 -8.61 4.56 -6.15
C LEU A 59 -7.40 5.19 -6.84
N ALA A 60 -6.21 4.73 -6.50
CA ALA A 60 -4.96 5.29 -7.01
C ALA A 60 -3.81 4.31 -6.82
N TYR A 61 -2.70 4.54 -7.51
CA TYR A 61 -1.45 3.83 -7.27
C TYR A 61 -0.25 4.76 -7.43
N ASP A 62 0.88 4.29 -6.93
CA ASP A 62 2.20 4.87 -7.14
C ASP A 62 3.21 3.75 -7.40
N THR A 63 4.23 4.03 -8.20
CA THR A 63 5.28 3.07 -8.56
C THR A 63 6.61 3.57 -8.02
N LEU A 64 7.25 2.74 -7.22
CA LEU A 64 8.49 3.02 -6.53
C LEU A 64 9.60 2.05 -6.94
N GLY A 65 10.83 2.40 -6.59
CA GLY A 65 12.02 1.57 -6.73
C GLY A 65 13.06 2.13 -7.69
N PRO A 66 14.19 1.43 -7.85
CA PRO A 66 14.52 0.17 -7.19
C PRO A 66 14.91 0.33 -5.70
N TYR A 67 14.80 -0.75 -4.93
CA TYR A 67 15.31 -0.82 -3.54
C TYR A 67 16.16 -2.06 -3.34
N SER A 68 17.05 -2.01 -2.34
CA SER A 68 17.83 -3.17 -1.90
C SER A 68 17.74 -3.28 -0.38
N GLN A 69 17.47 -4.49 0.11
CA GLN A 69 17.30 -4.79 1.52
C GLN A 69 18.25 -5.90 1.94
N LEU A 70 19.19 -5.59 2.84
CA LEU A 70 20.11 -6.59 3.38
C LEU A 70 19.39 -7.53 4.35
N HIS A 71 20.12 -8.52 4.85
CA HIS A 71 19.59 -9.49 5.81
C HIS A 71 19.25 -8.82 7.14
N GLY A 72 18.08 -9.09 7.71
CA GLY A 72 17.66 -8.50 8.99
C GLY A 72 17.27 -7.02 8.93
N ASP A 73 17.42 -6.36 7.78
CA ASP A 73 17.16 -4.93 7.65
C ASP A 73 15.67 -4.61 7.49
N ASP A 74 15.31 -3.40 7.89
CA ASP A 74 14.05 -2.75 7.58
C ASP A 74 14.25 -1.73 6.44
N ILE A 75 13.30 -1.67 5.51
CA ILE A 75 13.20 -0.58 4.53
C ILE A 75 11.78 -0.01 4.52
N LEU A 76 11.66 1.27 4.20
CA LEU A 76 10.39 1.98 4.09
C LEU A 76 10.12 2.36 2.64
N PHE A 77 8.94 2.01 2.15
CA PHE A 77 8.40 2.48 0.89
C PHE A 77 7.41 3.60 1.19
N THR A 78 7.80 4.84 0.88
CA THR A 78 6.92 6.01 1.01
C THR A 78 6.30 6.31 -0.34
N ALA A 79 5.05 5.90 -0.52
CA ALA A 79 4.28 6.09 -1.74
C ALA A 79 3.36 7.31 -1.63
N GLN A 80 3.11 7.99 -2.75
CA GLN A 80 2.11 9.05 -2.86
C GLN A 80 1.07 8.81 -3.96
N PRO A 81 0.20 7.79 -3.85
CA PRO A 81 -0.87 7.56 -4.82
C PRO A 81 -1.82 8.76 -4.93
N LYS A 82 -2.09 9.23 -6.15
CA LYS A 82 -2.96 10.40 -6.39
C LYS A 82 -4.22 9.99 -7.15
N ALA A 83 -5.36 10.08 -6.48
CA ALA A 83 -6.66 10.00 -7.13
C ALA A 83 -6.96 11.35 -7.78
N ARG A 84 -7.09 11.36 -9.10
CA ARG A 84 -7.47 12.55 -9.87
C ARG A 84 -8.77 12.27 -10.59
N ASN A 85 -9.84 12.86 -10.09
CA ASN A 85 -11.15 12.80 -10.71
C ASN A 85 -11.64 11.36 -10.92
N VAL A 86 -11.44 10.46 -9.95
CA VAL A 86 -11.75 9.03 -10.05
C VAL A 86 -13.26 8.84 -9.90
N MET A 87 -13.91 8.30 -10.93
CA MET A 87 -15.36 8.09 -10.93
C MET A 87 -15.74 6.80 -10.20
N ILE A 88 -16.51 6.90 -9.12
CA ILE A 88 -17.09 5.76 -8.43
C ILE A 88 -18.46 5.47 -9.03
N SER A 89 -18.47 4.58 -10.02
CA SER A 89 -19.69 4.24 -10.78
C SER A 89 -20.65 3.33 -10.02
N ASP A 90 -20.14 2.54 -9.07
CA ASP A 90 -20.98 1.68 -8.24
C ASP A 90 -21.74 2.53 -7.20
N PRO A 91 -23.09 2.54 -7.21
CA PRO A 91 -23.87 3.38 -6.31
C PRO A 91 -23.74 2.98 -4.84
N GLY A 92 -23.55 1.70 -4.56
CA GLY A 92 -23.36 1.19 -3.20
C GLY A 92 -22.05 1.69 -2.61
N LEU A 93 -20.96 1.51 -3.36
CA LEU A 93 -19.63 2.00 -3.01
C LEU A 93 -19.61 3.52 -2.83
N ALA A 94 -20.24 4.28 -3.73
CA ALA A 94 -20.33 5.73 -3.62
C ALA A 94 -21.08 6.14 -2.34
N ARG A 95 -22.15 5.43 -1.98
CA ARG A 95 -22.89 5.65 -0.73
C ARG A 95 -22.02 5.33 0.49
N ASP A 96 -21.27 4.24 0.46
CA ASP A 96 -20.39 3.85 1.57
C ASP A 96 -19.29 4.89 1.80
N ILE A 97 -18.63 5.36 0.73
CA ILE A 97 -17.65 6.44 0.79
C ILE A 97 -18.25 7.72 1.39
N ARG A 98 -19.48 8.11 1.01
CA ARG A 98 -20.16 9.28 1.61
C ARG A 98 -20.40 9.09 3.10
N ASN A 99 -20.91 7.92 3.51
CA ASN A 99 -21.21 7.64 4.91
C ASN A 99 -19.93 7.66 5.77
N GLU A 100 -18.85 7.06 5.28
CA GLU A 100 -17.53 7.10 5.91
C GLU A 100 -17.02 8.54 6.03
N THR A 101 -17.11 9.31 4.95
CA THR A 101 -16.71 10.72 4.92
C THR A 101 -17.45 11.54 5.98
N GLN A 102 -18.78 11.37 6.07
CA GLN A 102 -19.61 12.03 7.08
C GLN A 102 -19.25 11.60 8.51
N ALA A 103 -18.86 10.34 8.69
CA ALA A 103 -18.35 9.83 9.96
C ALA A 103 -16.90 10.27 10.28
N GLY A 104 -16.25 11.04 9.38
CA GLY A 104 -14.90 11.55 9.58
C GLY A 104 -13.81 10.48 9.53
N ARG A 105 -14.11 9.30 8.99
CA ARG A 105 -13.17 8.17 8.85
C ARG A 105 -13.15 7.70 7.40
N PHE A 106 -12.06 7.10 6.98
CA PHE A 106 -11.94 6.52 5.65
C PHE A 106 -11.16 5.22 5.73
N GLU A 107 -11.80 4.12 5.35
CA GLU A 107 -11.23 2.79 5.39
C GLU A 107 -10.65 2.41 4.03
N LEU A 108 -9.42 1.92 4.02
CA LEU A 108 -8.71 1.60 2.79
C LEU A 108 -8.13 0.19 2.84
N GLU A 109 -7.98 -0.39 1.65
CA GLU A 109 -7.07 -1.50 1.44
C GLU A 109 -5.80 -0.99 0.77
N VAL A 110 -4.65 -1.28 1.37
CA VAL A 110 -3.36 -1.04 0.71
C VAL A 110 -2.89 -2.37 0.13
N ARG A 111 -2.67 -2.39 -1.18
CA ARG A 111 -2.12 -3.54 -1.88
C ARG A 111 -0.76 -3.16 -2.46
N VAL A 112 0.24 -3.99 -2.21
CA VAL A 112 1.58 -3.80 -2.78
C VAL A 112 1.92 -4.97 -3.68
N ARG A 113 2.38 -4.66 -4.90
CA ARG A 113 2.95 -5.65 -5.82
C ARG A 113 4.43 -5.35 -5.96
N ALA A 114 5.27 -6.31 -5.56
CA ALA A 114 6.72 -6.14 -5.61
C ALA A 114 7.36 -7.24 -6.46
N ALA A 115 8.08 -6.84 -7.51
CA ALA A 115 8.95 -7.77 -8.25
C ALA A 115 10.29 -7.84 -7.53
N VAL A 116 10.62 -9.01 -6.98
CA VAL A 116 11.77 -9.19 -6.12
C VAL A 116 12.74 -10.21 -6.65
N ARG A 117 14.01 -10.01 -6.33
CA ARG A 117 15.10 -10.95 -6.56
C ARG A 117 15.81 -11.23 -5.25
N TYR A 118 16.00 -12.50 -4.95
CA TYR A 118 16.77 -12.91 -3.78
C TYR A 118 18.19 -13.27 -4.19
N GLU A 119 19.16 -12.74 -3.46
CA GLU A 119 20.57 -12.88 -3.76
C GLU A 119 21.31 -13.49 -2.56
N VAL A 120 22.17 -14.48 -2.85
CA VAL A 120 23.09 -15.06 -1.87
C VAL A 120 24.43 -15.34 -2.54
N LYS A 121 25.49 -14.65 -2.10
CA LYS A 121 26.86 -14.83 -2.60
C LYS A 121 26.92 -14.87 -4.15
N ARG A 122 27.37 -15.98 -4.74
CA ARG A 122 27.52 -16.19 -6.20
C ARG A 122 26.45 -17.08 -6.84
N TRP A 123 25.36 -17.39 -6.13
CA TRP A 123 24.35 -18.35 -6.59
C TRP A 123 23.21 -17.72 -7.41
N LYS A 124 22.66 -18.51 -8.34
CA LYS A 124 21.66 -18.07 -9.33
C LYS A 124 20.38 -17.52 -8.69
N HIS A 125 19.96 -16.40 -9.25
CA HIS A 125 18.79 -15.60 -8.89
C HIS A 125 17.48 -16.26 -9.32
N LYS A 126 16.44 -16.12 -8.49
CA LYS A 126 15.05 -16.38 -8.91
C LYS A 126 14.23 -15.12 -8.66
N ASN A 127 13.56 -14.67 -9.72
CA ASN A 127 12.63 -13.55 -9.62
C ASN A 127 11.29 -14.07 -9.12
N TYR A 128 10.66 -13.35 -8.22
CA TYR A 128 9.33 -13.65 -7.69
C TYR A 128 8.48 -12.38 -7.72
N THR A 129 7.17 -12.55 -7.78
CA THR A 129 6.26 -11.44 -7.46
C THR A 129 5.67 -11.67 -6.08
N LEU A 130 5.82 -10.69 -5.20
CA LEU A 130 5.11 -10.65 -3.94
C LEU A 130 3.82 -9.86 -4.13
N ARG A 131 2.71 -10.41 -3.63
CA ARG A 131 1.45 -9.71 -3.43
C ARG A 131 1.27 -9.52 -1.94
N ILE A 132 1.22 -8.26 -1.52
CA ILE A 132 1.06 -7.86 -0.14
C ILE A 132 -0.29 -7.16 -0.02
N ILE A 133 -1.08 -7.52 0.99
CA ILE A 133 -2.40 -6.94 1.25
C ILE A 133 -2.45 -6.51 2.71
N CYS A 134 -2.76 -5.24 2.95
CA CYS A 134 -2.91 -4.66 4.28
C CYS A 134 -4.34 -4.15 4.41
N ILE A 135 -5.15 -4.85 5.20
CA ILE A 135 -6.56 -4.55 5.42
C ILE A 135 -6.95 -4.80 6.88
N PRO A 136 -7.78 -3.93 7.50
CA PRO A 136 -8.15 -2.59 7.05
C PRO A 136 -7.09 -1.53 7.44
N VAL A 137 -6.86 -0.53 6.59
CA VAL A 137 -6.07 0.67 6.93
C VAL A 137 -7.02 1.82 7.20
N LEU A 138 -7.15 2.20 8.47
CA LEU A 138 -8.07 3.25 8.92
C LEU A 138 -7.39 4.62 8.93
N ILE A 139 -7.97 5.60 8.24
CA ILE A 139 -7.54 7.00 8.23
C ILE A 139 -8.62 7.88 8.86
N GLY A 140 -8.25 8.74 9.81
CA GLY A 140 -9.11 9.82 10.28
C GLY A 140 -9.03 11.00 9.32
N LEU A 141 -10.17 11.49 8.83
CA LEU A 141 -10.20 12.64 7.90
C LEU A 141 -9.93 13.97 8.61
N SER A 142 -10.30 14.09 9.89
CA SER A 142 -10.00 15.28 10.71
C SER A 142 -8.52 15.42 11.07
N SER A 143 -7.85 14.29 11.32
CA SER A 143 -6.40 14.24 11.57
C SER A 143 -5.59 14.15 10.28
N GLY A 144 -6.23 13.73 9.18
CA GLY A 144 -5.60 13.39 7.90
C GLY A 144 -4.68 12.17 7.97
N LYS A 145 -4.70 11.38 9.05
CA LYS A 145 -3.70 10.34 9.35
C LYS A 145 -4.32 9.06 9.92
N SER A 146 -3.61 7.96 9.75
CA SER A 146 -3.96 6.67 10.33
C SER A 146 -3.71 6.62 11.83
N SER A 147 -4.57 5.89 12.54
CA SER A 147 -4.50 5.81 14.00
C SER A 147 -3.49 4.78 14.51
N GLN A 148 -3.24 3.70 13.74
CA GLN A 148 -2.38 2.58 14.14
C GLN A 148 -1.68 1.96 12.94
N SER A 149 -0.59 1.23 13.20
CA SER A 149 0.08 0.41 12.18
C SER A 149 -0.75 -0.83 11.86
N THR A 150 -0.79 -1.21 10.58
CA THR A 150 -1.55 -2.36 10.07
C THR A 150 -0.58 -3.42 9.57
N LYS A 151 -0.70 -4.66 10.04
CA LYS A 151 0.07 -5.80 9.50
C LYS A 151 -0.50 -6.25 8.16
N CYS A 152 0.37 -6.78 7.30
CA CYS A 152 -0.01 -7.19 5.96
C CYS A 152 0.20 -8.69 5.75
N ASP A 153 -0.69 -9.29 4.97
CA ASP A 153 -0.56 -10.64 4.47
C ASP A 153 0.30 -10.66 3.20
N VAL A 154 1.04 -11.75 3.00
CA VAL A 154 2.03 -11.87 1.92
C VAL A 154 1.87 -13.20 1.19
N ASP A 155 1.48 -13.10 -0.09
CA ASP A 155 1.43 -14.22 -1.02
C ASP A 155 2.55 -14.13 -2.05
N ARG A 156 3.14 -15.28 -2.38
CA ARG A 156 4.21 -15.39 -3.38
C ARG A 156 3.77 -16.25 -4.55
N TYR A 157 3.93 -15.75 -5.78
CA TYR A 157 3.72 -16.51 -7.01
C TYR A 157 4.78 -16.20 -8.08
#